data_AF-A0A812JAB9-F1
#
_entry.id   AF-A0A812JAB9-F1
#
_cell.length_a   1.000
_cell.length_b   1.000
_cell.length_c   1.000
_cell.angle_alpha   90.00
_cell.angle_beta   90.00
_cell.angle_gamma   90.00
#
_symmetry.space_group_name_H-M   'P 1'
#
loop_
_entity.id
_entity.type
_entity.pdbx_description
1 polymer ?
#
loop_
_entity_poly.entity_id
_entity_poly.type
_entity_poly.pdbx_seq_one_letter_code
_entity_poly.pdbx_strand_id
1 'polypeptide(L)'
;MLQRYSGTLLLVSHDRSLLDGVCDSYVVMQADGSQPQVWTGSFMELLQSQRKQRTSAESPSVAKSKPPSTKSKPKSDKKAERAMVRLEREISLIEEKLASVDEAMAEAWDKPDELEELMAERDELDKAQSLAYERFEELMAG
;
A
#
# COMPACT_ATOMS: atom_id res chain seq x y z
N MET A 1 -1.98 6.18 -24.62
CA MET A 1 -2.53 5.36 -25.74
C MET A 1 -2.09 3.89 -25.59
N LEU A 2 -2.39 3.27 -24.44
CA LEU A 2 -2.15 1.83 -24.18
C LEU A 2 -3.46 1.01 -24.10
N GLN A 3 -4.61 1.67 -23.91
CA GLN A 3 -5.93 1.01 -23.80
C GLN A 3 -6.41 0.30 -25.08
N ARG A 4 -5.68 0.37 -26.20
CA ARG A 4 -6.06 -0.27 -27.49
C ARG A 4 -5.10 -1.36 -27.91
N TYR A 5 -4.23 -1.86 -27.02
CA TYR A 5 -3.37 -2.99 -27.34
C TYR A 5 -4.18 -4.29 -27.27
N SER A 6 -4.27 -5.00 -28.39
CA SER A 6 -5.09 -6.21 -28.53
C SER A 6 -4.35 -7.51 -28.15
N GLY A 7 -3.22 -7.42 -27.45
CA GLY A 7 -2.43 -8.56 -26.98
C GLY A 7 -2.35 -8.60 -25.44
N THR A 8 -1.76 -9.66 -24.89
CA THR A 8 -1.55 -9.79 -23.44
C THR A 8 -0.36 -8.92 -23.00
N LEU A 9 -0.59 -7.97 -22.10
CA LEU A 9 0.44 -7.13 -21.49
C LEU A 9 0.67 -7.61 -20.05
N LEU A 10 1.93 -7.95 -19.72
CA LEU A 10 2.35 -8.21 -18.34
C LEU A 10 3.11 -6.97 -17.86
N LEU A 11 2.52 -6.22 -16.93
CA LEU A 11 3.06 -4.97 -16.41
C LEU A 11 3.44 -5.14 -14.94
N VAL A 12 4.68 -4.78 -14.60
CA VAL A 12 5.16 -4.66 -13.21
C VAL A 12 5.46 -3.19 -12.98
N SER A 13 4.70 -2.56 -12.08
CA SER A 13 4.86 -1.15 -11.74
C SER A 13 4.55 -0.95 -10.26
N HIS A 14 5.18 0.06 -9.66
CA HIS A 14 4.86 0.54 -8.31
C HIS A 14 3.86 1.71 -8.33
N ASP A 15 3.55 2.24 -9.51
CA ASP A 15 2.54 3.29 -9.71
C ASP A 15 1.13 2.68 -9.77
N ARG A 16 0.35 2.95 -8.72
CA ARG A 16 -1.02 2.45 -8.54
C ARG A 16 -2.01 3.04 -9.54
N SER A 17 -1.82 4.29 -9.96
CA SER A 17 -2.70 4.99 -10.90
C SER A 17 -2.53 4.43 -12.30
N LEU A 18 -1.30 4.09 -12.68
CA LEU A 18 -1.01 3.39 -13.93
C LEU A 18 -1.58 1.97 -13.94
N LEU A 19 -1.43 1.24 -12.83
CA LEU A 19 -1.97 -0.11 -12.68
C LEU A 19 -3.49 -0.14 -12.76
N ASP A 20 -4.19 0.81 -12.14
CA ASP A 20 -5.67 0.88 -12.16
C ASP A 20 -6.21 1.30 -13.55
N GLY A 21 -5.48 2.16 -14.26
CA GLY A 21 -5.91 2.66 -15.58
C GLY A 21 -5.61 1.73 -16.77
N VAL A 22 -4.76 0.71 -16.59
CA VAL A 22 -4.24 -0.14 -17.69
C VAL A 22 -4.46 -1.64 -17.46
N CYS A 23 -4.44 -2.12 -16.22
CA CYS A 23 -4.53 -3.55 -15.94
C CYS A 23 -5.96 -3.98 -15.61
N ASP A 24 -6.50 -4.95 -16.35
CA ASP A 24 -7.81 -5.55 -16.08
C ASP A 24 -7.75 -6.71 -15.06
N SER A 25 -6.54 -7.22 -14.78
CA SER A 25 -6.33 -8.36 -13.88
C SER A 25 -4.98 -8.27 -13.18
N TYR A 26 -4.95 -8.65 -11.90
CA TYR A 26 -3.78 -8.63 -11.04
C TYR A 26 -3.44 -10.03 -10.55
N VAL A 27 -2.16 -10.37 -10.56
CA VAL A 27 -1.65 -11.58 -9.93
C VAL A 27 -1.09 -11.19 -8.57
N VAL A 28 -1.74 -11.65 -7.51
CA VAL A 28 -1.39 -11.34 -6.13
C VAL A 28 -0.60 -12.50 -5.54
N MET A 29 0.66 -12.23 -5.25
CA MET A 29 1.50 -13.17 -4.50
C MET A 29 1.21 -13.05 -3.01
N GLN A 30 0.96 -14.18 -2.37
CA GLN A 30 0.75 -14.25 -0.93
C GLN A 30 2.09 -14.47 -0.22
N ALA A 31 2.31 -13.75 0.88
CA ALA A 31 3.56 -13.80 1.65
C ALA A 31 3.77 -15.14 2.38
N ASP A 32 2.72 -15.93 2.56
CA ASP A 32 2.74 -17.25 3.20
C ASP A 32 3.21 -18.39 2.27
N GLY A 33 3.60 -18.07 1.04
CA GLY A 33 3.99 -19.06 0.03
C GLY A 33 2.80 -19.81 -0.59
N SER A 34 1.56 -19.38 -0.31
CA SER A 34 0.37 -19.89 -0.98
C SER A 34 0.39 -19.59 -2.48
N GLN A 35 -0.39 -20.38 -3.23
CA GLN A 35 -0.49 -20.19 -4.69
C GLN A 35 -0.95 -18.76 -5.02
N PRO A 36 -0.33 -18.11 -6.03
CA PRO A 36 -0.70 -16.76 -6.42
C PRO A 36 -2.16 -16.71 -6.85
N GLN A 37 -2.88 -15.71 -6.37
CA GLN A 37 -4.30 -15.53 -6.67
C GLN A 37 -4.47 -14.52 -7.80
N VAL A 38 -5.33 -14.84 -8.76
CA VAL A 38 -5.70 -13.92 -9.84
C VAL A 38 -6.93 -13.14 -9.40
N TRP A 39 -6.83 -11.82 -9.38
CA TRP A 39 -7.92 -10.90 -9.11
C TRP A 39 -8.31 -10.17 -10.39
N THR A 40 -9.61 -10.14 -10.67
CA THR A 40 -10.18 -9.39 -11.79
C THR A 40 -11.07 -8.28 -11.23
N GLY A 41 -10.78 -7.03 -11.55
CA GLY A 41 -11.42 -5.85 -10.97
C GLY A 41 -10.44 -4.70 -10.81
N SER A 42 -10.87 -3.59 -10.20
CA SER A 42 -9.99 -2.43 -9.97
C SER A 42 -8.91 -2.73 -8.92
N PHE A 43 -7.78 -2.04 -8.99
CA PHE A 43 -6.71 -2.16 -7.99
C PHE A 43 -7.19 -1.70 -6.61
N MET A 44 -8.08 -0.70 -6.57
CA MET A 44 -8.68 -0.21 -5.32
C MET A 44 -9.56 -1.25 -4.63
N GLU A 45 -10.36 -2.02 -5.39
CA GLU A 45 -11.16 -3.12 -4.84
C GLU A 45 -10.28 -4.23 -4.27
N LEU A 46 -9.17 -4.54 -4.94
CA LEU A 46 -8.20 -5.50 -4.43
C LEU A 46 -7.62 -5.04 -3.09
N LEU A 47 -7.24 -3.77 -2.95
CA LEU A 47 -6.75 -3.23 -1.68
C LEU A 47 -7.81 -3.29 -0.57
N GLN A 48 -9.06 -3.00 -0.91
CA GLN A 48 -10.17 -3.10 0.04
C GLN A 48 -10.46 -4.54 0.46
N SER A 49 -10.38 -5.50 -0.47
CA SER A 49 -10.62 -6.92 -0.17
C SER A 49 -9.52 -7.48 0.73
N GLN A 50 -8.25 -7.11 0.47
CA GLN A 50 -7.13 -7.47 1.34
C GLN A 50 -7.24 -6.83 2.73
N ARG A 51 -7.66 -5.56 2.82
CA ARG A 51 -7.95 -4.90 4.11
C ARG A 51 -9.08 -5.61 4.85
N LYS A 52 -10.16 -5.99 4.17
CA LYS A 52 -11.30 -6.72 4.76
C LYS A 52 -10.91 -8.12 5.23
N GLN A 53 -10.08 -8.85 4.48
CA GLN A 53 -9.57 -10.16 4.90
C GLN A 53 -8.67 -10.05 6.14
N ARG A 54 -7.80 -9.01 6.20
CA ARG A 54 -7.01 -8.72 7.41
C ARG A 54 -7.89 -8.38 8.63
N THR A 55 -8.98 -7.63 8.44
CA THR A 55 -9.90 -7.29 9.55
C THR A 55 -10.88 -8.41 9.91
N SER A 56 -11.23 -9.30 8.97
CA SER A 56 -12.20 -10.37 9.20
C SER A 56 -11.58 -11.59 9.89
N ALA A 57 -10.26 -11.70 9.93
CA ALA A 57 -9.55 -12.64 10.79
C ALA A 57 -9.74 -12.34 12.29
N GLU A 58 -10.27 -11.15 12.65
CA GLU A 58 -10.59 -10.75 14.01
C GLU A 58 -12.11 -10.61 14.24
N SER A 59 -12.85 -11.66 13.87
CA SER A 59 -14.24 -11.82 14.32
C SER A 59 -14.41 -13.20 14.97
N PRO A 60 -14.25 -13.33 16.29
CA PRO A 60 -14.80 -14.48 16.97
C PRO A 60 -16.33 -14.32 16.96
N SER A 61 -16.99 -15.36 16.45
CA SER A 61 -18.42 -15.59 16.61
C SER A 61 -18.89 -15.27 18.04
N VAL A 62 -19.87 -14.36 18.17
CA VAL A 62 -20.60 -14.00 19.39
C VAL A 62 -22.08 -14.24 19.05
N ALA A 63 -22.93 -14.95 19.81
CA ALA A 63 -22.80 -15.61 21.11
C ALA A 63 -24.05 -16.47 21.42
N LYS A 64 -23.84 -17.49 22.25
CA LYS A 64 -24.54 -17.76 23.54
C LYS A 64 -23.82 -18.98 24.13
N SER A 65 -23.21 -18.97 25.31
CA SER A 65 -23.67 -18.40 26.58
C SER A 65 -22.58 -18.50 27.68
N LYS A 66 -22.63 -17.52 28.59
CA LYS A 66 -22.09 -17.42 29.97
C LYS A 66 -20.62 -16.97 30.22
N PRO A 67 -20.40 -16.08 31.23
CA PRO A 67 -19.10 -15.54 31.67
C PRO A 67 -18.53 -16.36 32.86
N PRO A 68 -17.42 -16.01 33.54
CA PRO A 68 -16.45 -14.94 33.33
C PRO A 68 -14.98 -15.42 33.32
N SER A 69 -14.06 -14.70 32.68
CA SER A 69 -12.71 -14.59 33.23
C SER A 69 -12.02 -13.33 32.75
N THR A 70 -11.53 -12.60 33.74
CA THR A 70 -10.58 -11.49 33.65
C THR A 70 -9.32 -11.92 32.91
N LYS A 71 -9.05 -11.32 31.75
CA LYS A 71 -7.68 -11.11 31.29
C LYS A 71 -7.54 -9.65 30.87
N SER A 72 -6.91 -8.91 31.76
CA SER A 72 -6.27 -7.62 31.48
C SER A 72 -5.46 -7.74 30.19
N LYS A 73 -5.95 -7.12 29.10
CA LYS A 73 -5.15 -6.89 27.88
C LYS A 73 -3.92 -6.06 28.27
N PRO A 74 -2.71 -6.44 27.85
CA PRO A 74 -1.50 -5.73 28.23
C PRO A 74 -1.52 -4.34 27.59
N LYS A 75 -0.99 -3.34 28.30
CA LYS A 75 -0.91 -1.94 27.82
C LYS A 75 0.00 -1.74 26.59
N SER A 76 0.59 -2.80 26.02
CA SER A 76 1.53 -2.72 24.89
C SER A 76 0.84 -2.46 23.55
N ASP A 77 -0.38 -2.99 23.33
CA ASP A 77 -1.07 -2.88 22.03
C ASP A 77 -1.34 -1.42 21.62
N LYS A 78 -1.72 -0.57 22.58
CA LYS A 78 -2.04 0.84 22.30
C LYS A 78 -0.85 1.66 21.81
N LYS A 79 0.39 1.24 22.10
CA LYS A 79 1.59 1.96 21.65
C LYS A 79 1.94 1.57 20.20
N ALA A 80 1.83 0.29 19.87
CA ALA A 80 2.02 -0.21 18.51
C ALA A 80 0.95 0.34 17.56
N GLU A 81 -0.31 0.32 17.98
CA GLU A 81 -1.44 0.89 17.22
C GLU A 81 -1.24 2.37 16.91
N ARG A 82 -0.78 3.17 17.89
CA ARG A 82 -0.45 4.59 17.66
C ARG A 82 0.75 4.80 16.74
N ALA A 83 1.75 3.91 16.81
CA ALA A 83 2.91 3.98 15.94
C ALA A 83 2.52 3.66 14.49
N MET A 84 1.65 2.66 14.27
CA MET A 84 1.07 2.34 12.96
C MET A 84 0.27 3.50 12.39
N VAL A 85 -0.66 4.10 13.15
CA VAL A 85 -1.44 5.26 12.69
C VAL A 85 -0.52 6.45 12.33
N ARG A 86 0.60 6.62 13.04
CA ARG A 86 1.58 7.67 12.72
C ARG A 86 2.30 7.36 11.40
N LEU A 87 2.74 6.12 11.21
CA LEU A 87 3.40 5.68 9.98
C LEU A 87 2.47 5.76 8.77
N GLU A 88 1.19 5.40 8.91
CA GLU A 88 0.20 5.55 7.84
C GLU A 88 0.05 7.02 7.41
N ARG A 89 0.02 7.96 8.36
CA ARG A 89 0.00 9.38 8.03
C ARG A 89 1.28 9.84 7.35
N GLU A 90 2.43 9.35 7.82
CA GLU A 90 3.72 9.68 7.23
C GLU A 90 3.81 9.18 5.78
N ILE A 91 3.41 7.93 5.53
CA ILE A 91 3.30 7.34 4.19
C ILE A 91 2.36 8.17 3.31
N SER A 92 1.18 8.55 3.82
CA SER A 92 0.21 9.35 3.07
C SER A 92 0.78 10.73 2.68
N LEU A 93 1.58 11.37 3.53
CA LEU A 93 2.23 12.64 3.23
C LEU A 93 3.36 12.47 2.21
N ILE A 94 4.10 11.37 2.28
CA ILE A 94 5.15 11.05 1.30
C ILE A 94 4.52 10.77 -0.07
N GLU A 95 3.40 10.04 -0.12
CA GLU A 95 2.64 9.80 -1.35
C GLU A 95 2.10 11.11 -1.97
N GLU A 96 1.59 12.04 -1.16
CA GLU A 96 1.15 13.35 -1.63
C GLU A 96 2.32 14.17 -2.22
N LYS A 97 3.48 14.14 -1.56
CA LYS A 97 4.68 14.81 -2.07
C LYS A 97 5.20 14.18 -3.36
N LEU A 98 5.24 12.85 -3.44
CA LEU A 98 5.64 12.15 -4.66
C LEU A 98 4.73 12.55 -5.83
N ALA A 99 3.41 12.58 -5.62
CA ALA A 99 2.48 13.03 -6.66
C ALA A 99 2.75 14.47 -7.11
N SER A 100 3.05 15.38 -6.17
CA SER A 100 3.42 16.77 -6.49
C SER A 100 4.75 16.87 -7.26
N VAL A 101 5.74 16.05 -6.90
CA VAL A 101 7.05 16.03 -7.58
C VAL A 101 6.91 15.42 -8.98
N ASP A 102 6.13 14.36 -9.14
CA ASP A 102 5.86 13.74 -10.44
C ASP A 102 5.13 14.72 -11.38
N GLU A 103 4.18 15.50 -10.88
CA GLU A 103 3.52 16.58 -11.64
C GLU A 103 4.51 17.68 -12.03
N ALA A 104 5.36 18.12 -11.10
CA ALA A 104 6.40 19.11 -11.38
C ALA A 104 7.42 18.61 -12.41
N MET A 105 7.81 17.33 -12.37
CA MET A 105 8.69 16.73 -13.38
C MET A 105 8.04 16.71 -14.77
N ALA A 106 6.72 16.44 -14.83
CA ALA A 106 5.98 16.47 -16.09
C ALA A 106 5.91 17.88 -16.69
N GLU A 107 5.81 18.91 -15.86
CA GLU A 107 5.86 20.32 -16.28
C GLU A 107 7.27 20.77 -16.67
N ALA A 108 8.31 20.29 -15.96
CA ALA A 108 9.71 20.65 -16.15
C ALA A 108 10.43 19.90 -17.28
N TRP A 109 9.69 19.24 -18.19
CA TRP A 109 10.26 18.37 -19.24
C TRP A 109 11.28 19.06 -20.17
N ASP A 110 11.22 20.39 -20.30
CA ASP A 110 12.11 21.19 -21.17
C ASP A 110 13.26 21.86 -20.38
N LYS A 111 13.40 21.55 -19.09
CA LYS A 111 14.40 22.16 -18.19
C LYS A 111 15.25 21.10 -17.51
N PRO A 112 16.41 20.73 -18.09
CA PRO A 112 17.21 19.61 -17.61
C PRO A 112 17.76 19.81 -16.19
N ASP A 113 18.16 21.03 -15.79
CA ASP A 113 18.66 21.31 -14.44
C ASP A 113 17.56 21.16 -13.37
N GLU A 114 16.36 21.71 -13.61
CA GLU A 114 15.21 21.57 -12.69
C GLU A 114 14.73 20.11 -12.61
N LEU A 115 14.79 19.37 -13.73
CA LEU A 115 14.42 17.96 -13.78
C LEU A 115 15.38 17.08 -12.96
N GLU A 116 16.68 17.35 -13.00
CA GLU A 116 17.67 16.61 -12.21
C GLU A 116 17.44 16.79 -10.70
N GLU A 117 17.15 18.02 -10.26
CA GLU A 117 16.78 18.30 -8.86
C GLU A 117 15.51 17.58 -8.43
N LEU A 118 14.45 17.63 -9.25
CA LEU A 118 13.19 16.95 -8.96
C LEU A 118 13.32 15.42 -8.96
N MET A 119 14.14 14.86 -9.86
CA MET A 119 14.44 13.43 -9.88
C MET A 119 15.19 13.00 -8.60
N ALA A 120 16.14 13.81 -8.14
CA ALA A 120 16.85 13.54 -6.88
C ALA A 120 15.89 13.60 -5.67
N GLU A 121 15.00 14.61 -5.63
CA GLU A 121 13.98 14.72 -4.58
C GLU A 121 13.01 13.53 -4.60
N ARG A 122 12.56 13.09 -5.79
CA ARG A 122 11.73 11.90 -5.98
C ARG A 122 12.41 10.65 -5.43
N ASP A 123 13.69 10.43 -5.76
CA ASP A 123 14.46 9.28 -5.29
C ASP A 123 14.63 9.26 -3.77
N GLU A 124 14.77 10.43 -3.14
CA GLU A 124 14.79 10.54 -1.68
C GLU A 124 13.44 10.19 -1.05
N LEU A 125 12.34 10.68 -1.65
CA LEU A 125 10.99 10.37 -1.20
C LEU A 125 10.66 8.88 -1.36
N ASP A 126 11.08 8.24 -2.46
CA ASP A 126 10.91 6.79 -2.68
C ASP A 126 11.67 5.96 -1.65
N LYS A 127 12.90 6.35 -1.29
CA LYS A 127 13.66 5.71 -0.21
C LYS A 127 12.96 5.89 1.14
N ALA A 128 12.48 7.09 1.43
CA ALA A 128 11.75 7.38 2.66
C ALA A 128 10.45 6.58 2.76
N GLN A 129 9.71 6.47 1.66
CA GLN A 129 8.49 5.66 1.56
C GLN A 129 8.80 4.18 1.84
N SER A 130 9.83 3.64 1.20
CA SER A 130 10.25 2.25 1.36
C SER A 130 10.59 1.92 2.82
N LEU A 131 11.37 2.80 3.47
CA LEU A 131 11.75 2.64 4.88
C LEU A 131 10.53 2.74 5.82
N ALA A 132 9.57 3.62 5.51
CA ALA A 132 8.35 3.76 6.29
C ALA A 132 7.47 2.50 6.18
N TYR A 133 7.40 1.88 5.00
CA TYR A 133 6.70 0.62 4.80
C TYR A 133 7.39 -0.55 5.52
N GLU A 134 8.72 -0.67 5.42
CA GLU A 134 9.49 -1.69 6.16
C GLU A 134 9.21 -1.61 7.66
N ARG A 135 9.27 -0.40 8.21
CA ARG A 135 8.98 -0.16 9.64
C ARG A 135 7.52 -0.45 10.01
N PHE A 136 6.58 -0.22 9.10
CA PHE A 136 5.18 -0.57 9.29
C PHE A 136 4.98 -2.08 9.32
N GLU A 137 5.67 -2.82 8.46
CA GLU A 137 5.66 -4.29 8.44
C GLU A 137 6.28 -4.89 9.71
N GLU A 138 7.41 -4.38 10.18
CA GLU A 138 8.02 -4.79 11.44
C GLU A 138 7.05 -4.64 12.63
N LEU A 139 6.28 -3.54 12.66
CA LEU A 139 5.28 -3.26 13.69
C LEU A 139 4.02 -4.13 13.60
N MET A 140 3.72 -4.69 12.42
CA MET A 140 2.64 -5.68 12.26
C MET A 140 3.10 -7.10 12.57
N ALA A 141 4.38 -7.40 12.35
CA ALA A 141 4.95 -8.73 12.55
C ALA A 141 5.34 -9.01 14.02
N GLY A 142 5.51 -7.97 14.85
CA GLY A 142 5.87 -8.05 16.28
C GLY A 142 4.68 -7.94 17.22
#